data_AF-A0A3R6IY80-F1
#
_entry.id   AF-A0A3R6IY80-F1
#
_cell.length_a   1.000
_cell.length_b   1.000
_cell.length_c   1.000
_cell.angle_alpha   90.00
_cell.angle_beta   90.00
_cell.angle_gamma   90.00
#
_symmetry.space_group_name_H-M   'P 1'
#
loop_
_entity.id
_entity.type
_entity.pdbx_description
1 polymer ?
#
loop_
_entity_poly.entity_id
_entity_poly.type
_entity_poly.pdbx_seq_one_letter_code
_entity_poly.pdbx_strand_id
1 'polypeptide(L)'
;MKQIIAKLASTNSTQRYYELSSPIYKGRRFGSDVDIVAELEECKEKRIKPECKHLLRTDGCHIICISDAYTHIERLAFVGEKFPSGYGRTSVQIDGSHTMRIHGGDERYIYPDEVYLRHLGIINGVQIILETERK
;
A
#
# COMPACT_ATOMS: atom_id res chain seq x y z
N MET A 1 17.05 13.52 -6.16
CA MET A 1 16.10 12.41 -5.88
C MET A 1 14.75 12.81 -6.45
N LYS A 2 14.10 11.96 -7.25
CA LYS A 2 12.76 12.28 -7.82
C LYS A 2 11.74 12.36 -6.67
N GLN A 3 10.83 13.33 -6.74
CA GLN A 3 9.75 13.50 -5.77
C GLN A 3 8.44 12.91 -6.29
N ILE A 4 7.70 12.25 -5.40
CA ILE A 4 6.35 11.74 -5.65
C ILE A 4 5.45 12.30 -4.55
N ILE A 5 4.45 13.08 -4.93
CA ILE A 5 3.41 13.53 -4.01
C ILE A 5 2.45 12.37 -3.75
N ALA A 6 2.16 12.12 -2.47
CA ALA A 6 1.15 11.19 -1.98
C ALA A 6 -0.01 12.00 -1.37
N LYS A 7 -1.16 12.00 -2.05
CA LYS A 7 -2.36 12.73 -1.61
C LYS A 7 -3.32 11.79 -0.92
N LEU A 8 -3.77 12.13 0.29
CA LEU A 8 -4.83 11.38 0.96
C LEU A 8 -6.14 11.52 0.15
N ALA A 9 -6.54 10.44 -0.51
CA ALA A 9 -7.68 10.43 -1.44
C ALA A 9 -8.95 9.87 -0.81
N SER A 10 -8.82 8.97 0.16
CA SER A 10 -9.94 8.41 0.91
C SER A 10 -9.50 7.81 2.23
N THR A 11 -10.39 7.84 3.22
CA THR A 11 -10.22 7.19 4.52
C THR A 11 -11.51 6.45 4.87
N ASN A 12 -11.37 5.22 5.37
CA ASN A 12 -12.45 4.50 6.04
C ASN A 12 -12.03 4.15 7.48
N SER A 13 -12.80 3.31 8.16
CA SER A 13 -12.59 3.02 9.59
C SER A 13 -11.22 2.42 9.93
N THR A 14 -10.56 1.75 8.98
CA THR A 14 -9.25 1.11 9.21
C THR A 14 -8.23 1.39 8.12
N GLN A 15 -8.62 2.05 7.03
CA GLN A 15 -7.78 2.19 5.85
C GLN A 15 -7.68 3.63 5.39
N ARG A 16 -6.48 3.99 4.96
CA ARG A 16 -6.15 5.29 4.36
C ARG A 16 -5.53 5.04 3.00
N TYR A 17 -6.03 5.75 2.00
CA TYR A 17 -5.66 5.58 0.60
C TYR A 17 -4.94 6.82 0.10
N TYR A 18 -3.70 6.64 -0.33
CA TYR A 18 -2.84 7.70 -0.83
C TYR A 18 -2.64 7.56 -2.34
N GLU A 19 -3.20 8.48 -3.12
CA GLU A 19 -2.95 8.57 -4.57
C GLU A 19 -1.57 9.18 -4.82
N LEU A 20 -0.77 8.50 -5.64
CA LEU A 20 0.57 8.95 -6.00
C LEU A 20 0.57 9.73 -7.31
N SER A 21 1.29 10.84 -7.34
CA SER A 21 1.58 11.61 -8.59
C SER A 21 2.42 10.83 -9.62
N SER A 22 3.04 9.72 -9.23
CA SER A 22 3.75 8.79 -10.10
C SER A 22 3.76 7.41 -9.43
N PRO A 23 3.65 6.31 -10.18
CA PRO A 23 3.66 4.98 -9.59
C PRO A 23 5.03 4.62 -9.01
N ILE A 24 5.00 3.68 -8.05
CA ILE A 24 6.17 2.96 -7.55
C ILE A 24 6.09 1.49 -7.95
N TYR A 25 7.23 0.81 -8.00
CA TYR A 25 7.36 -0.52 -8.61
C TYR A 25 7.91 -1.58 -7.66
N LYS A 26 8.45 -1.16 -6.52
CA LYS A 26 9.07 -2.05 -5.53
C LYS A 26 8.44 -1.86 -4.17
N GLY A 27 8.32 -2.95 -3.43
CA GLY A 27 7.98 -2.97 -2.01
C GLY A 27 8.92 -3.86 -1.23
N ARG A 28 8.65 -4.03 0.07
CA ARG A 28 9.33 -5.01 0.91
C ARG A 28 8.32 -5.69 1.83
N ARG A 29 8.35 -7.01 1.87
CA ARG A 29 7.45 -7.85 2.66
C ARG A 29 8.28 -8.95 3.32
N PHE A 30 8.23 -9.06 4.64
CA PHE A 30 8.99 -10.06 5.42
C PHE A 30 10.51 -10.07 5.10
N GLY A 31 11.11 -8.89 4.96
CA GLY A 31 12.54 -8.77 4.61
C GLY A 31 12.89 -9.11 3.17
N SER A 32 11.92 -9.51 2.34
CA SER A 32 12.11 -9.81 0.92
C SER A 32 11.60 -8.67 0.04
N ASP A 33 12.28 -8.43 -1.07
CA ASP A 33 11.84 -7.44 -2.05
C ASP A 33 10.59 -7.94 -2.80
N VAL A 34 9.66 -7.02 -3.04
CA VAL A 34 8.43 -7.26 -3.78
C VAL A 34 8.53 -6.54 -5.11
N ASP A 35 8.46 -7.30 -6.21
CA ASP A 35 8.18 -6.75 -7.54
C ASP A 35 6.67 -6.53 -7.66
N ILE A 36 6.26 -5.27 -7.60
CA ILE A 36 4.84 -4.91 -7.55
C ILE A 36 4.14 -5.31 -8.85
N VAL A 37 4.79 -5.12 -9.99
CA VAL A 37 4.20 -5.41 -11.30
C VAL A 37 3.97 -6.91 -11.44
N ALA A 38 5.00 -7.71 -11.13
CA ALA A 38 4.89 -9.17 -11.20
C ALA A 38 3.83 -9.73 -10.25
N GLU A 39 3.75 -9.24 -9.01
CA GLU A 39 2.76 -9.70 -8.04
C GLU A 39 1.33 -9.24 -8.39
N LEU A 40 1.17 -8.07 -8.99
CA LEU A 40 -0.13 -7.60 -9.49
C LEU A 40 -0.61 -8.43 -10.69
N GLU A 41 0.28 -8.75 -11.64
CA GLU A 41 -0.04 -9.65 -12.75
C GLU A 41 -0.43 -11.04 -12.25
N GLU A 42 0.33 -11.62 -11.31
CA GLU A 42 -0.04 -12.89 -10.71
C GLU A 42 -1.40 -12.81 -9.99
N CYS A 43 -1.64 -11.74 -9.23
CA CYS A 43 -2.90 -11.52 -8.54
C CYS A 43 -4.06 -11.44 -9.55
N LYS A 44 -3.89 -10.69 -10.64
CA LYS A 44 -4.88 -10.53 -11.71
C LYS A 44 -5.19 -11.87 -12.38
N GLU A 45 -4.17 -12.67 -12.67
CA GLU A 45 -4.34 -13.93 -13.39
C GLU A 45 -4.91 -15.05 -12.51
N LYS A 46 -4.48 -15.15 -11.25
CA LYS A 46 -4.82 -16.28 -10.38
C LYS A 46 -5.94 -16.03 -9.38
N ARG A 47 -6.23 -14.77 -9.02
CA ARG A 47 -7.12 -14.44 -7.89
C ARG A 47 -8.31 -13.57 -8.27
N ILE A 48 -8.31 -12.95 -9.44
CA ILE A 48 -9.39 -12.09 -9.91
C ILE A 48 -10.21 -12.84 -10.97
N LYS A 49 -11.54 -12.74 -10.86
CA LYS A 49 -12.45 -13.34 -11.85
C LYS A 49 -12.21 -12.71 -13.24
N PRO A 50 -12.30 -13.47 -14.34
CA PRO A 50 -12.05 -12.95 -15.69
C PRO A 50 -12.79 -11.65 -16.02
N GLU A 51 -14.07 -11.57 -15.66
CA GLU A 51 -14.92 -10.40 -15.86
C GLU A 51 -14.48 -9.16 -15.08
N CYS A 52 -13.67 -9.32 -14.02
CA CYS A 52 -13.16 -8.23 -13.19
C CYS A 52 -11.71 -7.85 -13.48
N LYS A 53 -10.99 -8.60 -14.33
CA LYS A 53 -9.55 -8.36 -14.59
C LYS A 53 -9.26 -6.94 -15.11
N HIS A 54 -10.17 -6.37 -15.88
CA HIS A 54 -10.04 -5.02 -16.43
C HIS A 54 -10.05 -3.91 -15.36
N LEU A 55 -10.51 -4.22 -14.14
CA LEU A 55 -10.59 -3.28 -13.03
C LEU A 55 -9.27 -3.13 -12.27
N LEU A 56 -8.30 -4.02 -12.48
CA LEU A 56 -7.01 -4.01 -11.79
C LEU A 56 -5.90 -3.59 -12.75
N ARG A 57 -5.27 -2.45 -12.44
CA ARG A 57 -4.01 -2.05 -13.07
C ARG A 57 -2.86 -2.87 -12.51
N THR A 58 -1.90 -3.14 -13.37
CA THR A 58 -0.73 -3.99 -13.08
C THR A 58 0.58 -3.31 -13.44
N ASP A 59 0.54 -2.09 -14.00
CA ASP A 59 1.70 -1.32 -14.45
C ASP A 59 2.47 -0.64 -13.30
N GLY A 60 2.02 -0.80 -12.05
CA GLY A 60 2.67 -0.30 -10.85
C GLY A 60 1.69 0.02 -9.73
N CYS A 61 2.21 0.46 -8.59
CA CYS A 61 1.40 0.94 -7.47
C CYS A 61 1.16 2.43 -7.62
N HIS A 62 -0.04 2.80 -8.03
CA HIS A 62 -0.50 4.18 -8.13
C HIS A 62 -1.20 4.67 -6.86
N ILE A 63 -1.69 3.74 -6.03
CA ILE A 63 -2.38 4.04 -4.78
C ILE A 63 -1.77 3.17 -3.69
N ILE A 64 -1.31 3.79 -2.61
CA ILE A 64 -0.87 3.07 -1.41
C ILE A 64 -2.04 3.01 -0.44
N CYS A 65 -2.41 1.81 -0.02
CA CYS A 65 -3.37 1.60 1.07
C CYS A 65 -2.61 1.26 2.36
N ILE A 66 -2.71 2.11 3.37
CA ILE A 66 -2.27 1.81 4.72
C ILE A 66 -3.48 1.30 5.49
N SER A 67 -3.38 0.07 5.99
CA SER A 67 -4.49 -0.67 6.62
C SER A 67 -4.12 -1.07 8.04
N ASP A 68 -4.93 -0.62 8.99
CA ASP A 68 -4.93 -1.10 10.37
C ASP A 68 -5.67 -2.45 10.44
N ALA A 69 -5.17 -3.36 11.27
CA ALA A 69 -5.88 -4.59 11.58
C ALA A 69 -7.04 -4.33 12.57
N TYR A 70 -8.15 -5.05 12.38
CA TYR A 70 -9.32 -4.91 13.25
C TYR A 70 -9.16 -5.51 14.65
N THR A 71 -8.21 -6.43 14.84
CA THR A 71 -8.19 -7.33 16.01
C THR A 71 -6.87 -7.35 16.78
N HIS A 72 -5.84 -6.67 16.29
CA HIS A 72 -4.52 -6.65 16.91
C HIS A 72 -3.78 -5.38 16.51
N ILE A 73 -2.70 -5.08 17.23
CA ILE A 73 -1.83 -3.94 16.97
C ILE A 73 -0.95 -4.27 15.75
N GLU A 74 -1.52 -4.08 14.56
CA GLU A 74 -0.82 -4.22 13.27
C GLU A 74 -1.29 -3.17 12.27
N ARG A 75 -0.32 -2.64 11.50
CA ARG A 75 -0.55 -1.76 10.35
C ARG A 75 0.35 -2.18 9.21
N LEU A 76 -0.24 -2.44 8.06
CA LEU A 76 0.44 -2.89 6.84
C LEU A 76 0.15 -1.96 5.67
N ALA A 77 1.05 -1.94 4.69
CA ALA A 77 0.85 -1.23 3.44
C ALA A 77 0.58 -2.22 2.28
N PHE A 78 -0.42 -1.92 1.48
CA PHE A 78 -0.82 -2.71 0.32
C PHE A 78 -0.92 -1.83 -0.93
N VAL A 79 -0.87 -2.46 -2.10
CA VAL A 79 -1.31 -1.79 -3.34
C VAL A 79 -2.83 -1.59 -3.25
N GLY A 80 -3.25 -0.33 -3.31
CA GLY A 80 -4.64 0.09 -3.46
C GLY A 80 -5.04 0.23 -4.92
N GLU A 81 -6.35 0.28 -5.17
CA GLU A 81 -6.92 0.59 -6.48
C GLU A 81 -8.25 1.34 -6.30
N LYS A 82 -8.60 2.11 -7.34
CA LYS A 82 -9.87 2.83 -7.44
C LYS A 82 -10.83 2.05 -8.33
N PHE A 83 -11.88 1.53 -7.72
CA PHE A 83 -12.97 0.81 -8.39
C PHE A 83 -14.19 1.72 -8.59
N PRO A 84 -15.16 1.33 -9.45
CA PRO A 84 -16.42 2.06 -9.56
C PRO A 84 -17.17 2.22 -8.23
N SER A 85 -16.98 1.28 -7.29
CA SER A 85 -17.58 1.30 -5.95
C SER A 85 -16.77 2.09 -4.90
N GLY A 86 -15.61 2.66 -5.27
CA GLY A 86 -14.72 3.38 -4.37
C GLY A 86 -13.32 2.77 -4.28
N TYR A 87 -12.57 3.11 -3.23
CA TYR A 87 -11.21 2.62 -3.03
C TYR A 87 -11.22 1.25 -2.36
N GLY A 88 -10.35 0.36 -2.83
CA GLY A 88 -10.12 -0.95 -2.23
C GLY A 88 -8.64 -1.30 -2.27
N ARG A 89 -8.22 -2.25 -1.43
CA ARG A 89 -6.86 -2.81 -1.49
C ARG A 89 -6.83 -4.15 -2.20
N THR A 90 -5.69 -4.44 -2.81
CA THR A 90 -5.35 -5.77 -3.30
C THR A 90 -4.82 -6.65 -2.16
N SER A 91 -4.42 -7.88 -2.51
CA SER A 91 -3.68 -8.77 -1.61
C SER A 91 -2.15 -8.57 -1.64
N VAL A 92 -1.65 -7.65 -2.48
CA VAL A 92 -0.22 -7.38 -2.64
C VAL A 92 0.24 -6.44 -1.53
N GLN A 93 0.80 -7.02 -0.46
CA GLN A 93 1.46 -6.27 0.61
C GLN A 93 2.84 -5.79 0.14
N ILE A 94 3.14 -4.51 0.39
CA ILE A 94 4.34 -3.82 -0.08
C ILE A 94 5.16 -3.17 1.03
N ASP A 95 4.64 -3.08 2.25
CA ASP A 95 5.39 -2.71 3.45
C ASP A 95 4.66 -3.17 4.73
N GLY A 96 5.31 -3.03 5.87
CA GLY A 96 4.81 -3.38 7.19
C GLY A 96 5.27 -4.75 7.67
N SER A 97 5.28 -4.90 8.99
CA SER A 97 5.66 -6.13 9.67
C SER A 97 4.42 -6.79 10.26
N HIS A 98 4.32 -8.11 10.11
CA HIS A 98 3.26 -8.84 10.80
C HIS A 98 3.60 -8.95 12.27
N THR A 99 2.66 -8.58 13.12
CA THR A 99 2.80 -8.78 14.57
C THR A 99 1.90 -9.96 14.95
N MET A 100 2.46 -10.98 15.59
CA MET A 100 1.70 -12.21 15.84
C MET A 100 0.48 -11.94 16.73
N ARG A 101 -0.71 -12.21 16.17
CA ARG A 101 -2.03 -12.00 16.79
C ARG A 101 -2.20 -12.61 18.19
N ILE A 102 -1.53 -13.73 18.49
CA ILE A 102 -1.63 -14.41 19.80
C ILE A 102 -0.91 -13.68 20.93
N HIS A 103 -0.09 -12.67 20.62
CA HIS A 103 0.70 -11.91 21.60
C HIS A 103 0.24 -10.44 21.73
N GLY A 104 -0.95 -10.10 21.21
CA GLY A 104 -1.49 -8.73 21.28
C GLY A 104 -0.95 -7.78 20.21
N GLY A 105 0.01 -8.23 19.39
CA GLY A 105 0.77 -7.38 18.49
C GLY A 105 1.89 -6.61 19.21
N ASP A 106 2.75 -5.94 18.45
CA ASP A 106 3.86 -5.15 19.01
C ASP A 106 3.77 -3.73 18.45
N GLU A 107 3.37 -2.79 19.31
CA GLU A 107 3.18 -1.37 18.95
C GLU A 107 4.46 -0.70 18.43
N ARG A 108 5.63 -1.25 18.77
CA ARG A 108 6.93 -0.74 18.29
C ARG A 108 7.10 -0.93 16.78
N TYR A 109 6.30 -1.80 16.18
CA TYR A 109 6.31 -2.09 14.74
C TYR A 109 5.14 -1.45 14.00
N ILE A 110 4.34 -0.61 14.67
CA ILE A 110 3.40 0.30 14.02
C ILE A 110 4.03 1.67 13.89
N TYR A 111 4.01 2.21 12.68
CA TYR A 111 4.51 3.54 12.42
C TYR A 111 3.39 4.49 12.00
N PRO A 112 3.60 5.81 12.12
CA PRO A 112 2.79 6.78 11.39
C PRO A 112 2.83 6.54 9.88
N ASP A 113 1.78 6.95 9.18
CA ASP A 113 1.61 6.69 7.74
C ASP A 113 2.79 7.23 6.90
N GLU A 114 3.35 8.38 7.27
CA GLU A 114 4.53 8.99 6.63
C GLU A 114 5.78 8.11 6.67
N VAL A 115 5.89 7.20 7.65
CA VAL A 115 7.03 6.28 7.77
C VAL A 115 6.94 5.18 6.72
N TYR A 116 5.76 4.61 6.48
CA TYR A 116 5.54 3.64 5.40
C TYR A 116 5.79 4.27 4.03
N LEU A 117 5.28 5.49 3.82
CA LEU A 117 5.55 6.25 2.59
C LEU A 117 7.06 6.49 2.40
N ARG A 118 7.79 6.81 3.47
CA ARG A 118 9.24 7.00 3.43
C ARG A 118 9.98 5.70 3.11
N HIS A 119 9.63 4.57 3.72
CA HIS A 119 10.23 3.27 3.42
C HIS A 119 10.07 2.90 1.94
N LEU A 120 8.84 3.01 1.43
CA LEU A 120 8.53 2.76 0.03
C LEU A 120 9.31 3.71 -0.89
N GLY A 121 9.46 4.98 -0.50
CA GLY A 121 10.31 5.93 -1.21
C GLY A 121 11.77 5.47 -1.30
N ILE A 122 12.38 5.10 -0.16
CA ILE A 122 13.76 4.62 -0.10
C ILE A 122 13.97 3.41 -1.02
N ILE A 123 13.08 2.42 -0.95
CA ILE A 123 13.15 1.19 -1.77
C ILE A 123 13.07 1.51 -3.27
N ASN A 124 12.33 2.55 -3.66
CA ASN A 124 12.16 2.97 -5.05
C ASN A 124 13.17 4.06 -5.48
N GLY A 125 14.10 4.49 -4.61
CA GLY A 125 15.05 5.56 -4.92
C GLY A 125 14.41 6.95 -5.12
N VAL A 126 13.24 7.18 -4.51
CA VAL A 126 12.47 8.41 -4.61
C VAL A 126 12.13 8.98 -3.24
N GLN A 127 11.74 10.25 -3.20
CA GLN A 127 11.17 10.86 -2.01
C GLN A 127 9.65 10.91 -2.17
N ILE A 128 8.92 10.17 -1.34
CA ILE A 128 7.45 10.27 -1.27
C ILE A 128 7.09 11.34 -0.23
N ILE A 129 6.38 12.38 -0.66
CA ILE A 129 5.98 13.52 0.16
C ILE A 129 4.48 13.42 0.40
N LEU A 130 4.09 13.31 1.67
CA LEU A 130 2.69 13.39 2.05
C LEU A 130 2.18 14.81 1.80
N GLU A 131 1.14 14.95 0.98
CA GLU A 131 0.44 16.22 0.79
C GLU A 131 -0.36 16.51 2.06
N THR A 132 0.24 17.30 2.95
CA THR A 132 -0.50 17.93 4.05
C THR A 132 -1.24 19.13 3.45
N GLU A 133 -2.58 19.14 3.53
CA GLU A 133 -3.35 20.32 3.18
C GLU A 133 -2.75 21.55 3.88
N ARG A 134 -2.21 22.49 3.10
CA ARG A 134 -1.91 23.82 3.60
C ARG A 134 -3.26 24.46 3.92
N LYS A 135 -3.62 24.48 5.20
CA LYS A 135 -4.67 25.36 5.72
C LYS A 135 -4.29 26.81 5.47
#